data_AF-A0A089PGY3-F1
#
_entry.id   AF-A0A089PGY3-F1
#
_cell.length_a   1.000
_cell.length_b   1.000
_cell.length_c   1.000
_cell.angle_alpha   90.00
_cell.angle_beta   90.00
_cell.angle_gamma   90.00
#
_symmetry.space_group_name_H-M   'P 1'
#
loop_
_entity.id
_entity.type
_entity.pdbx_description
1 polymer ?
#
loop_
_entity_poly.entity_id
_entity_poly.type
_entity_poly.pdbx_seq_one_letter_code
_entity_poly.pdbx_strand_id
1 'polypeptide(L)'
;MKRKVLNDFPPICKEGNAGDTFRTYLSRRKVWEAIRTEVSRESQELTAYSFRHRYPYCGHNRPKADGSYKAPKLIADAMAHSLDTHLLIYSRFQTKDQASAFDETSLLVKGA
;
A
#
# COMPACT_ATOMS: atom_id res chain seq x y z
N MET A 1 -0.05 -18.54 26.63
CA MET A 1 0.50 -18.10 25.33
C MET A 1 0.52 -16.58 25.31
N LYS A 2 1.64 -15.94 25.69
CA LYS A 2 1.74 -14.48 25.80
C LYS A 2 1.93 -13.88 24.41
N ARG A 3 1.08 -12.91 24.04
CA ARG A 3 1.23 -12.15 22.78
C ARG A 3 2.64 -11.55 22.76
N LYS A 4 3.45 -11.97 21.79
CA LYS A 4 4.71 -11.30 21.44
C LYS A 4 4.33 -9.89 21.00
N VAL A 5 4.47 -8.94 21.92
CA VAL A 5 4.37 -7.52 21.62
C VAL A 5 5.35 -7.21 20.51
N LEU A 6 4.89 -6.42 19.54
CA LEU A 6 5.56 -5.95 18.33
C LEU A 6 6.75 -5.03 18.68
N ASN A 7 7.70 -5.52 19.48
CA ASN A 7 8.79 -4.75 20.11
C ASN A 7 10.17 -5.01 19.45
N ASP A 8 10.22 -5.64 18.29
CA ASP A 8 11.47 -5.84 17.54
C ASP A 8 11.83 -4.61 16.67
N PHE A 9 11.05 -3.52 16.74
CA PHE A 9 11.45 -2.25 16.14
C PHE A 9 12.38 -1.52 17.11
N PRO A 10 13.53 -0.99 16.64
CA PRO A 10 14.34 -0.10 17.46
C PRO A 10 13.45 1.03 17.98
N PRO A 11 13.71 1.55 19.20
CA PRO A 11 12.95 2.67 19.74
C PRO A 11 12.85 3.74 18.65
N ILE A 12 11.63 4.15 18.29
CA ILE A 12 11.41 5.14 17.24
C ILE A 12 11.97 6.45 17.81
N CYS A 13 13.24 6.70 17.53
CA CYS A 13 14.02 7.81 18.04
C CYS A 13 13.41 9.11 17.54
N LYS A 14 13.04 9.99 18.48
CA LYS A 14 12.62 11.40 18.33
C LYS A 14 11.52 11.67 17.29
N GLU A 15 10.54 12.46 17.70
CA GLU A 15 9.48 12.95 16.81
C GLU A 15 10.11 13.56 15.54
N GLY A 16 9.68 13.10 14.36
CA GLY A 16 10.24 13.51 13.05
C GLY A 16 11.34 12.61 12.46
N ASN A 17 12.03 11.77 13.23
CA ASN A 17 13.17 10.95 12.75
C ASN A 17 12.84 9.48 12.48
N ALA A 18 11.54 9.15 12.39
CA ALA A 18 11.10 7.78 12.14
C ALA A 18 11.64 7.24 10.80
N GLY A 19 11.69 8.07 9.76
CA GLY A 19 12.20 7.68 8.43
C GLY A 19 13.66 7.22 8.44
N ASP A 20 14.53 7.99 9.09
CA ASP A 20 15.96 7.69 9.18
C ASP A 20 16.24 6.47 10.08
N THR A 21 15.45 6.31 11.14
CA THR A 21 15.52 5.15 12.02
C THR A 21 15.13 3.88 11.26
N PHE A 22 14.05 3.92 10.48
CA PHE A 22 13.62 2.81 9.61
C PHE A 22 14.64 2.51 8.52
N ARG A 23 15.20 3.53 7.86
CA ARG A 23 16.26 3.37 6.86
C ARG A 23 17.48 2.68 7.47
N THR A 24 17.93 3.14 8.63
CA THR A 24 19.08 2.57 9.35
C THR A 24 18.84 1.14 9.79
N TYR A 25 17.61 0.83 10.22
CA TYR A 25 17.22 -0.52 10.61
C TYR A 25 17.21 -1.47 9.41
N LEU A 26 16.60 -1.06 8.30
CA LEU A 26 16.52 -1.87 7.09
C LEU A 26 17.90 -2.08 6.46
N SER A 27 18.74 -1.04 6.42
CA SER A 27 20.08 -1.11 5.80
C SER A 27 21.02 -2.13 6.46
N ARG A 28 20.78 -2.50 7.71
CA ARG A 28 21.57 -3.50 8.46
C ARG A 28 21.19 -4.95 8.16
N ARG A 29 20.11 -5.19 7.39
CA ARG A 29 19.60 -6.55 7.11
C ARG A 29 20.10 -7.05 5.76
N LYS A 30 20.58 -8.30 5.72
CA LYS A 30 21.06 -8.98 4.49
C LYS A 30 20.01 -9.01 3.37
N VAL A 31 18.72 -9.08 3.72
CA VAL A 31 17.61 -9.02 2.75
C VAL A 31 17.59 -7.67 2.02
N TRP A 32 17.86 -6.57 2.72
CA TRP A 32 17.89 -5.24 2.11
C TRP A 32 19.08 -5.05 1.18
N GLU A 33 20.24 -5.63 1.51
CA GLU A 33 21.40 -5.71 0.63
C GLU A 33 21.09 -6.48 -0.68
N ALA A 34 20.40 -7.62 -0.56
CA ALA A 34 20.00 -8.42 -1.72
C ALA A 34 19.07 -7.62 -2.65
N ILE A 35 18.04 -6.97 -2.10
CA ILE A 35 17.12 -6.14 -2.88
C ILE A 35 17.86 -4.95 -3.51
N ARG A 36 18.78 -4.30 -2.79
CA ARG A 36 19.60 -3.22 -3.38
C ARG A 36 20.38 -3.71 -4.60
N THR A 37 20.95 -4.91 -4.51
CA THR A 37 21.71 -5.50 -5.62
C THR A 37 20.82 -5.76 -6.84
N GLU A 38 19.61 -6.29 -6.63
CA GLU A 38 18.63 -6.50 -7.70
C GLU A 38 18.20 -5.18 -8.34
N VAL A 39 17.85 -4.18 -7.53
CA VAL A 39 17.38 -2.88 -8.00
C VAL A 39 18.49 -2.11 -8.73
N SER A 40 19.75 -2.21 -8.27
CA SER A 40 20.89 -1.62 -8.98
C SER A 40 21.12 -2.25 -10.36
N ARG A 41 20.83 -3.55 -10.55
CA ARG A 41 20.86 -4.18 -11.88
C ARG A 41 19.77 -3.63 -12.79
N GLU A 42 18.63 -3.25 -12.24
CA GLU A 42 17.50 -2.67 -12.96
C GLU A 42 17.60 -1.13 -13.13
N SER A 43 18.69 -0.50 -12.66
CA SER A 43 18.88 0.96 -12.67
C SER A 43 17.73 1.74 -11.99
N GLN A 44 17.13 1.15 -10.95
CA GLN A 44 16.08 1.79 -10.15
C GLN A 44 16.65 2.32 -8.82
N GLU A 45 15.93 3.22 -8.17
CA GLU A 45 16.28 3.72 -6.83
C GLU A 45 15.50 3.00 -5.72
N LEU A 46 16.24 2.37 -4.80
CA LEU A 46 15.66 1.74 -3.62
C LEU A 46 15.69 2.68 -2.41
N THR A 47 14.54 3.28 -2.11
CA THR A 47 14.34 4.00 -0.84
C THR A 47 13.22 3.34 -0.02
N ALA A 48 13.24 3.52 1.30
CA ALA A 48 12.12 3.11 2.16
C ALA A 48 10.80 3.79 1.72
N TYR A 49 10.92 4.98 1.14
CA TYR A 49 9.81 5.74 0.57
C TYR A 49 9.25 5.09 -0.70
N SER A 50 10.10 4.51 -1.56
CA SER A 50 9.68 3.77 -2.76
C SER A 50 8.76 2.59 -2.39
N PHE A 51 9.07 1.87 -1.31
CA PHE A 51 8.19 0.81 -0.79
C PHE A 51 6.84 1.35 -0.30
N ARG A 52 6.86 2.48 0.42
CA ARG A 52 5.63 3.14 0.88
C ARG A 52 4.73 3.55 -0.29
N HIS A 53 5.30 3.98 -1.42
CA HIS A 53 4.57 4.31 -2.66
C HIS A 53 4.13 3.08 -3.46
N ARG A 54 4.85 1.96 -3.37
CA ARG A 54 4.45 0.70 -4.01
C ARG A 54 3.26 0.04 -3.32
N TYR A 55 3.13 0.23 -2.01
CA TYR A 55 2.01 -0.29 -1.22
C TYR A 55 0.62 0.09 -1.76
N PRO A 56 0.28 1.37 -1.99
CA PRO A 56 -1.02 1.76 -2.53
C PRO A 56 -1.24 1.28 -3.96
N TYR A 57 -0.19 1.26 -4.79
CA TYR A 57 -0.27 0.68 -6.13
C TYR A 57 -0.69 -0.79 -6.08
N CYS A 58 -0.05 -1.60 -5.23
CA CYS A 58 -0.42 -3.00 -5.04
C CYS A 58 -1.80 -3.14 -4.39
N GLY A 59 -2.14 -2.27 -3.44
CA GLY A 59 -3.44 -2.27 -2.77
C GLY A 59 -4.60 -2.08 -3.75
N HIS A 60 -4.45 -1.15 -4.70
CA HIS A 60 -5.46 -0.87 -5.72
C HIS A 60 -5.49 -1.91 -6.85
N ASN A 61 -4.35 -2.54 -7.18
CA ASN A 61 -4.25 -3.40 -8.37
C ASN A 61 -4.21 -4.91 -8.10
N ARG A 62 -4.01 -5.35 -6.85
CA ARG A 62 -4.03 -6.78 -6.52
C ARG A 62 -5.39 -7.20 -5.94
N PRO A 63 -6.12 -8.11 -6.61
CA PRO A 63 -7.34 -8.66 -6.06
C PRO A 63 -7.06 -9.44 -4.77
N LYS A 64 -8.05 -9.51 -3.90
CA LYS A 64 -8.06 -10.40 -2.74
C LYS A 64 -8.27 -11.85 -3.22
N ALA A 65 -8.16 -12.81 -2.30
CA ALA A 65 -8.39 -14.22 -2.59
C ALA A 65 -9.80 -14.50 -3.14
N ASP A 66 -10.78 -13.66 -2.79
CA ASP A 66 -12.17 -13.70 -3.28
C ASP A 66 -12.36 -13.03 -4.67
N GLY A 67 -11.27 -12.58 -5.31
CA GLY A 67 -11.32 -11.88 -6.60
C GLY A 67 -11.68 -10.40 -6.53
N SER A 68 -12.18 -9.90 -5.39
CA SER A 68 -12.58 -8.50 -5.23
C SER A 68 -11.42 -7.59 -4.81
N TYR A 69 -11.58 -6.30 -5.06
CA TYR A 69 -10.54 -5.29 -4.78
C TYR A 69 -10.73 -4.64 -3.41
N LYS A 70 -9.66 -4.06 -2.86
CA LYS A 70 -9.71 -3.34 -1.57
C LYS A 70 -10.26 -1.94 -1.80
N ALA A 71 -11.16 -1.50 -0.93
CA ALA A 71 -11.63 -0.12 -0.93
C ALA A 71 -10.47 0.85 -0.64
N PRO A 72 -10.41 2.03 -1.31
CA PRO A 72 -9.35 3.01 -1.09
C PRO A 72 -9.16 3.43 0.37
N LYS A 73 -10.25 3.53 1.14
CA LYS A 73 -10.20 3.85 2.57
C LYS A 73 -9.39 2.85 3.39
N LEU A 74 -9.54 1.55 3.15
CA LEU A 74 -8.78 0.51 3.86
C LEU A 74 -7.28 0.61 3.57
N ILE A 75 -6.92 1.04 2.36
CA ILE A 75 -5.53 1.24 1.96
C ILE A 75 -4.97 2.51 2.63
N ALA A 76 -5.75 3.59 2.66
CA ALA A 76 -5.40 4.84 3.35
C ALA A 76 -5.18 4.60 4.86
N ASP A 77 -6.09 3.89 5.51
CA ASP A 77 -6.01 3.56 6.94
C ASP A 77 -4.74 2.75 7.24
N ALA A 78 -4.40 1.78 6.39
CA ALA A 78 -3.17 0.99 6.53
C ALA A 78 -1.88 1.82 6.34
N MET A 79 -1.96 2.94 5.62
CA MET A 79 -0.85 3.89 5.43
C MET A 79 -0.83 5.02 6.48
N ALA A 80 -1.78 5.01 7.42
CA ALA A 80 -2.06 6.08 8.36
C ALA A 80 -2.27 7.44 7.67
N HIS A 81 -3.03 7.45 6.58
CA HIS A 81 -3.43 8.63 5.83
C HIS A 81 -4.91 8.93 6.03
N SER A 82 -5.30 10.19 5.91
CA SER A 82 -6.70 10.50 5.62
C SER A 82 -7.05 10.02 4.22
N LEU A 83 -8.33 9.71 3.99
CA LEU A 83 -8.80 9.31 2.66
C LEU A 83 -8.51 10.40 1.62
N ASP A 84 -8.68 11.69 1.98
CA ASP A 84 -8.46 12.81 1.08
C ASP A 84 -7.00 12.91 0.63
N THR A 85 -6.05 12.82 1.57
CA THR A 85 -4.62 12.82 1.24
C THR A 85 -4.26 11.62 0.37
N HIS A 86 -4.84 10.45 0.66
CA HIS A 86 -4.60 9.25 -0.13
C HIS A 86 -5.11 9.41 -1.56
N LEU A 87 -6.35 9.88 -1.75
CA LEU A 87 -6.95 10.06 -3.07
C LEU A 87 -6.23 11.15 -3.87
N LEU A 88 -5.81 12.24 -3.24
CA LEU A 88 -5.04 13.30 -3.89
C LEU A 88 -3.76 12.75 -4.55
N ILE A 89 -3.10 11.79 -3.90
CA ILE A 89 -1.79 11.28 -4.35
C ILE A 89 -1.94 10.02 -5.22
N TYR A 90 -2.90 9.15 -4.91
CA TYR A 90 -2.95 7.77 -5.42
C TYR A 90 -4.19 7.42 -6.24
N SER A 91 -5.16 8.32 -6.40
CA SER A 91 -6.36 8.10 -7.25
C SER A 91 -6.03 7.61 -8.66
N ARG A 92 -4.90 8.05 -9.23
CA ARG A 92 -4.38 7.59 -10.53
C ARG A 92 -4.16 6.08 -10.65
N PHE A 93 -4.08 5.35 -9.54
CA PHE A 93 -3.92 3.90 -9.53
C PHE A 93 -5.25 3.14 -9.56
N GLN A 94 -6.37 3.82 -9.40
CA GLN A 94 -7.72 3.27 -9.45
C GLN A 94 -8.26 3.35 -10.89
N THR A 95 -7.71 2.53 -11.78
CA THR A 95 -8.02 2.58 -13.23
C THR A 95 -8.92 1.44 -13.71
N LYS A 96 -9.53 0.66 -12.81
CA LYS A 96 -10.20 -0.60 -13.19
C LYS A 96 -11.70 -0.59 -12.97
N ASP A 97 -12.38 -1.05 -14.02
CA ASP A 97 -13.77 -1.48 -14.17
C ASP A 97 -14.81 -0.76 -13.31
N GLN A 98 -15.05 0.51 -13.63
CA GLN A 98 -16.15 1.27 -13.06
C GLN A 98 -17.52 0.70 -13.46
N ALA A 99 -17.61 0.00 -14.60
CA ALA A 99 -18.88 -0.53 -15.09
C ALA A 99 -19.44 -1.58 -14.13
N SER A 100 -18.59 -2.49 -13.64
CA SER A 100 -18.97 -3.49 -12.63
C SER A 100 -19.40 -2.91 -11.27
N ALA A 101 -19.10 -1.62 -11.00
CA ALA A 101 -19.43 -0.97 -9.74
C ALA A 101 -20.84 -0.35 -9.72
N PHE A 102 -21.50 -0.26 -10.88
CA PHE A 102 -22.88 0.21 -10.98
C PHE A 102 -23.82 -0.96 -11.19
N ASP A 103 -24.99 -0.90 -10.55
CA ASP A 103 -26.06 -1.83 -10.87
C ASP A 103 -26.51 -1.58 -12.32
N GLU A 104 -26.55 -2.62 -13.14
CA GLU A 104 -27.29 -2.55 -14.39
C GLU A 104 -28.77 -2.41 -14.04
N THR A 105 -29.32 -1.21 -14.16
CA THR A 105 -30.77 -1.02 -14.12
C THR A 105 -31.37 -1.65 -15.36
N SER A 106 -31.66 -2.95 -15.28
CA SER A 106 -32.69 -3.58 -16.10
C SER A 106 -33.99 -2.85 -15.78
N LEU A 107 -34.40 -1.95 -16.68
CA LEU A 107 -35.77 -1.44 -16.67
C LEU A 107 -36.66 -2.67 -16.81
N LEU A 108 -37.25 -3.11 -15.69
CA LEU A 108 -38.38 -4.00 -15.68
C LEU A 108 -39.49 -3.26 -16.44
N VAL A 109 -39.53 -3.47 -17.76
CA VAL A 109 -40.73 -3.28 -18.56
C VAL A 109 -41.72 -4.28 -17.97
N LYS A 110 -42.45 -3.84 -16.94
CA LYS A 110 -43.66 -4.53 -16.50
C LYS A 110 -44.58 -4.47 -17.69
N GLY A 111 -44.65 -5.60 -18.40
CA GLY A 111 -45.63 -5.84 -19.45
C GLY A 111 -47.02 -5.51 -18.92
N ALA A 112 -47.76 -4.78 -19.75
CA ALA A 112 -49.14 -4.37 -19.57
C ALA A 112 -50.08 -5.56 -19.35
#